data_AF-A0ABD3MJB2-F1
#
_entry.id   AF-A0ABD3MJB2-F1
#
_cell.length_a   1.000
_cell.length_b   1.000
_cell.length_c   1.000
_cell.angle_alpha   90.00
_cell.angle_beta   90.00
_cell.angle_gamma   90.00
#
_symmetry.space_group_name_H-M   'P 1'
#
loop_
_entity.id
_entity.type
_entity.pdbx_description
1 polymer ?
#
loop_
_entity_poly.entity_id
_entity_poly.type
_entity_poly.pdbx_seq_one_letter_code
_entity_poly.pdbx_strand_id
1 'polypeptide(L)'
;MTTTFNKKYHTDPDHTMMAPEEEFITAFNANRPTLALFSKCTSKDELHIVRDAFFLGMASLLCPRLYDDLRESMIIDPTSFTAIANNLNTPKGLEVMITSARASDGWEGLLAELHTVATRVNSDLDEIWSTLEKGRLEWLAAINSAHPIKVLLKDALINDEQRTEKDEMDAKMIYIYALSLSIPALEEVSNTWRESVKMKDRMNPLADYDVDLWDCRKEEWAPLDLGVQEAADRGGSTLNDAWEA
;
A
#
# COMPACT_ATOMS: atom_id res chain seq x y z
N MET A 1 13.53 -41.94 48.33
CA MET A 1 12.27 -41.21 48.13
C MET A 1 12.39 -40.50 46.79
N THR A 2 11.77 -41.07 45.76
CA THR A 2 11.88 -40.60 44.38
C THR A 2 10.47 -40.29 43.92
N THR A 3 10.13 -39.00 43.82
CA THR A 3 8.78 -38.55 43.45
C THR A 3 8.74 -38.35 41.94
N THR A 4 8.21 -39.34 41.22
CA THR A 4 7.89 -39.25 39.80
C THR A 4 6.58 -38.48 39.64
N PHE A 5 6.65 -37.23 39.16
CA PHE A 5 5.46 -36.49 38.74
C PHE A 5 5.01 -36.98 37.36
N ASN A 6 4.09 -37.95 37.36
CA ASN A 6 3.31 -38.30 36.17
C ASN A 6 2.27 -37.19 35.93
N LYS A 7 2.57 -36.23 35.04
CA LYS A 7 1.55 -35.38 34.43
C LYS A 7 0.73 -36.27 33.48
N LYS A 8 -0.46 -36.68 33.92
CA LYS A 8 -1.50 -37.18 33.02
C LYS A 8 -1.82 -36.08 32.01
N TYR A 9 -1.53 -36.33 30.74
CA TYR A 9 -2.12 -35.58 29.65
C TYR A 9 -3.64 -35.80 29.71
N HIS A 10 -4.37 -34.77 30.12
CA HIS A 10 -5.79 -34.71 29.90
C HIS A 10 -5.96 -34.31 28.44
N THR A 11 -6.21 -35.30 27.58
CA THR A 11 -6.65 -35.06 26.20
C THR A 11 -8.07 -34.53 26.28
N ASP A 12 -8.21 -33.20 26.18
CA ASP A 12 -9.49 -32.56 25.91
C ASP A 12 -9.98 -33.05 24.54
N PRO A 13 -11.19 -33.63 24.43
CA PRO A 13 -11.64 -34.30 23.22
C PRO A 13 -12.33 -33.38 22.20
N ASP A 14 -12.11 -32.06 22.24
CA ASP A 14 -12.84 -31.09 21.41
C ASP A 14 -11.93 -30.06 20.70
N HIS A 15 -10.71 -30.47 20.34
CA HIS A 15 -9.98 -29.77 19.26
C HIS A 15 -10.50 -30.27 17.91
N THR A 16 -11.58 -29.67 17.44
CA THR A 16 -11.86 -29.62 16.01
C THR A 16 -10.61 -29.02 15.37
N MET A 17 -9.80 -29.84 14.68
CA MET A 17 -8.70 -29.32 13.88
C MET A 17 -9.34 -28.34 12.88
N MET A 18 -8.94 -27.09 12.99
CA MET A 18 -9.39 -26.03 12.09
C MET A 18 -9.02 -26.46 10.66
N ALA A 19 -9.90 -26.22 9.69
CA ALA A 19 -9.57 -26.55 8.31
C ALA A 19 -8.35 -25.72 7.86
N PRO A 20 -7.44 -26.25 7.02
CA PRO A 20 -6.27 -25.49 6.57
C PRO A 20 -6.61 -24.11 5.97
N GLU A 21 -7.76 -24.00 5.29
CA GLU A 21 -8.28 -22.75 4.75
C GLU A 21 -8.68 -21.77 5.85
N GLU A 22 -9.32 -22.24 6.93
CA GLU A 22 -9.71 -21.42 8.07
C GLU A 22 -8.49 -20.92 8.86
N GLU A 23 -7.46 -21.75 9.01
CA GLU A 23 -6.19 -21.35 9.63
C GLU A 23 -5.50 -20.26 8.80
N PHE A 24 -5.44 -20.44 7.48
CA PHE A 24 -4.87 -19.46 6.56
C PHE A 24 -5.61 -18.13 6.59
N ILE A 25 -6.94 -18.15 6.52
CA ILE A 25 -7.79 -16.95 6.58
C ILE A 25 -7.61 -16.23 7.93
N THR A 26 -7.52 -16.98 9.02
CA THR A 26 -7.28 -16.43 10.36
C THR A 26 -5.93 -15.72 10.42
N ALA A 27 -4.87 -16.36 9.91
CA ALA A 27 -3.54 -15.76 9.83
C ALA A 27 -3.52 -14.51 8.95
N PHE A 28 -4.18 -14.55 7.79
CA PHE A 28 -4.29 -13.42 6.87
C PHE A 28 -4.98 -12.24 7.55
N ASN A 29 -6.14 -12.48 8.16
CA ASN A 29 -6.90 -11.44 8.85
C ASN A 29 -6.13 -10.84 10.03
N ALA A 30 -5.40 -11.65 10.80
CA ALA A 30 -4.56 -11.17 11.89
C ALA A 30 -3.45 -10.21 11.39
N ASN A 31 -2.98 -10.38 10.15
CA ASN A 31 -1.90 -9.58 9.58
C ASN A 31 -2.36 -8.51 8.58
N ARG A 32 -3.69 -8.34 8.37
CA ARG A 32 -4.25 -7.24 7.57
C ARG A 32 -3.77 -5.84 7.99
N PRO A 33 -3.62 -5.52 9.29
CA PRO A 33 -3.09 -4.21 9.70
C PRO A 33 -1.68 -3.94 9.15
N THR A 34 -0.80 -4.96 9.15
CA THR A 34 0.54 -4.87 8.56
C THR A 34 0.45 -4.67 7.06
N LEU A 35 -0.37 -5.48 6.37
CA LEU A 35 -0.60 -5.36 4.92
C LEU A 35 -1.05 -3.95 4.54
N ALA A 36 -1.96 -3.35 5.32
CA ALA A 36 -2.50 -2.02 5.09
C ALA A 36 -1.43 -0.90 5.12
N LEU A 37 -0.24 -1.16 5.68
CA LEU A 37 0.87 -0.18 5.70
C LEU A 37 1.44 0.11 4.32
N PHE A 38 1.13 -0.70 3.29
CA PHE A 38 1.53 -0.41 1.90
C PHE A 38 1.09 0.99 1.46
N SER A 39 -0.09 1.44 1.93
CA SER A 39 -0.66 2.77 1.68
C SER A 39 0.19 3.93 2.22
N LYS A 40 1.05 3.66 3.22
CA LYS A 40 1.93 4.63 3.84
C LYS A 40 3.34 4.62 3.26
N CYS A 41 3.65 3.65 2.40
CA CYS A 41 4.99 3.53 1.82
C CYS A 41 5.23 4.67 0.81
N THR A 42 6.44 5.21 0.83
CA THR A 42 6.91 6.29 -0.05
C THR A 42 7.96 5.82 -1.04
N SER A 43 8.40 4.56 -0.93
CA SER A 43 9.42 3.95 -1.78
C SER A 43 9.19 2.46 -1.96
N LYS A 44 9.88 1.89 -2.95
CA LYS A 44 9.93 0.44 -3.18
C LYS A 44 10.54 -0.33 -2.01
N ASP A 45 11.54 0.25 -1.35
CA ASP A 45 12.20 -0.41 -0.21
C ASP A 45 11.25 -0.52 0.99
N GLU A 46 10.48 0.54 1.28
CA GLU A 46 9.44 0.50 2.31
C GLU A 46 8.35 -0.52 1.98
N LEU A 47 7.95 -0.63 0.71
CA LEU A 47 7.02 -1.66 0.25
C LEU A 47 7.57 -3.07 0.56
N HIS A 48 8.80 -3.37 0.17
CA HIS A 48 9.41 -4.67 0.46
C HIS A 48 9.52 -4.95 1.97
N ILE A 49 9.76 -3.93 2.81
CA ILE A 49 9.75 -4.10 4.27
C ILE A 49 8.36 -4.50 4.76
N VAL A 50 7.31 -3.83 4.30
CA VAL A 50 5.92 -4.14 4.67
C VAL A 50 5.52 -5.54 4.18
N ARG A 51 5.91 -5.92 2.95
CA ARG A 51 5.70 -7.28 2.40
C ARG A 51 6.25 -8.34 3.34
N ASP A 52 7.52 -8.19 3.67
CA ASP A 52 8.25 -9.21 4.43
C ASP A 52 7.77 -9.26 5.87
N ALA A 53 7.32 -8.13 6.44
CA ALA A 53 6.63 -8.11 7.72
C ALA A 53 5.27 -8.82 7.68
N PHE A 54 4.50 -8.62 6.61
CA PHE A 54 3.25 -9.33 6.41
C PHE A 54 3.49 -10.85 6.28
N PHE A 55 4.48 -11.28 5.49
CA PHE A 55 4.85 -12.69 5.33
C PHE A 55 5.40 -13.29 6.63
N LEU A 56 6.27 -12.58 7.35
CA LEU A 56 6.78 -13.03 8.65
C LEU A 56 5.65 -13.20 9.66
N GLY A 57 4.71 -12.25 9.71
CA GLY A 57 3.52 -12.34 10.56
C GLY A 57 2.62 -13.52 10.21
N MET A 58 2.39 -13.77 8.92
CA MET A 58 1.68 -14.97 8.44
C MET A 58 2.38 -16.26 8.85
N ALA A 59 3.69 -16.33 8.62
CA ALA A 59 4.51 -17.50 8.91
C ALA A 59 4.61 -17.79 10.42
N SER A 60 4.53 -16.77 11.28
CA SER A 60 4.49 -16.97 12.74
C SER A 60 3.28 -17.79 13.21
N LEU A 61 2.18 -17.75 12.47
CA LEU A 61 0.94 -18.45 12.79
C LEU A 61 0.85 -19.80 12.05
N LEU A 62 1.27 -19.83 10.78
CA LEU A 62 1.11 -21.00 9.91
C LEU A 62 2.31 -21.95 9.93
N CYS A 63 3.50 -21.45 10.31
CA CYS A 63 4.77 -22.17 10.31
C CYS A 63 5.51 -22.01 11.65
N PRO A 64 4.85 -22.22 12.81
CA PRO A 64 5.34 -21.77 14.12
C PRO A 64 6.71 -22.34 14.48
N ARG A 65 7.00 -23.61 14.12
CA ARG A 65 8.30 -24.23 14.40
C ARG A 65 9.44 -23.54 13.67
N LEU A 66 9.28 -23.27 12.37
CA LEU A 66 10.32 -22.59 11.58
C LEU A 66 10.45 -21.12 11.99
N TYR A 67 9.34 -20.49 12.39
CA TYR A 67 9.36 -19.14 12.93
C TYR A 67 10.12 -19.06 14.27
N ASP A 68 9.91 -20.01 15.19
CA ASP A 68 10.62 -20.07 16.45
C ASP A 68 12.14 -20.24 16.24
N ASP A 69 12.55 -21.15 15.33
CA ASP A 69 13.96 -21.34 14.95
C ASP A 69 14.57 -20.03 14.39
N LEU A 70 13.82 -19.32 13.52
CA LEU A 70 14.24 -18.04 12.99
C LEU A 70 14.33 -16.98 14.10
N ARG A 71 13.33 -16.87 14.97
CA ARG A 71 13.27 -15.89 16.05
C ARG A 71 14.44 -16.02 17.01
N GLU A 72 14.85 -17.25 17.34
CA GLU A 72 16.03 -17.49 18.18
C GLU A 72 17.33 -17.00 17.52
N SER A 73 17.40 -17.03 16.19
CA SER A 73 18.54 -16.51 15.43
C SER A 73 18.49 -15.00 15.20
N MET A 74 17.34 -14.34 15.37
CA MET A 74 17.20 -12.91 15.21
C MET A 74 17.93 -12.19 16.35
N ILE A 75 19.12 -11.66 16.07
CA ILE A 75 19.84 -10.81 17.00
C ILE A 75 19.15 -9.43 16.98
N ILE A 76 18.18 -9.25 17.87
CA ILE A 76 17.56 -7.96 18.15
C ILE A 76 17.91 -7.62 19.59
N ASP A 77 18.74 -6.60 19.78
CA ASP A 77 19.02 -6.11 21.12
C ASP A 77 17.72 -5.59 21.79
N PRO A 78 17.62 -5.62 23.13
CA PRO A 78 16.40 -5.22 23.84
C PRO A 78 15.90 -3.80 23.53
N THR A 79 16.81 -2.90 23.15
CA THR A 79 16.48 -1.51 22.77
C THR A 79 15.80 -1.50 21.41
N SER A 80 16.34 -2.25 20.44
CA SER A 80 15.74 -2.46 19.12
C SER A 80 14.37 -3.14 19.22
N PHE A 81 14.19 -4.13 20.12
CA PHE A 81 12.89 -4.78 20.32
C PHE A 81 11.83 -3.81 20.83
N THR A 82 12.20 -2.95 21.80
CA THR A 82 11.30 -1.93 22.34
C THR A 82 10.95 -0.86 21.28
N ALA A 83 11.92 -0.47 20.44
CA ALA A 83 11.70 0.47 19.34
C ALA A 83 10.81 -0.12 18.23
N ILE A 84 10.97 -1.41 17.91
CA ILE A 84 10.11 -2.16 16.99
C ILE A 84 8.69 -2.17 17.55
N ALA A 85 8.49 -2.64 18.79
CA ALA A 85 7.18 -2.74 19.43
C ALA A 85 6.40 -1.42 19.46
N ASN A 86 7.09 -0.30 19.63
CA ASN A 86 6.48 1.03 19.67
C ASN A 86 6.13 1.60 18.27
N ASN A 87 6.72 1.08 17.19
CA ASN A 87 6.58 1.65 15.84
C ASN A 87 6.01 0.68 14.79
N LEU A 88 5.48 -0.48 15.19
CA LEU A 88 4.89 -1.50 14.30
C LEU A 88 3.80 -0.97 13.34
N ASN A 89 3.28 0.23 13.57
CA ASN A 89 2.22 0.87 12.77
C ASN A 89 2.76 1.72 11.60
N THR A 90 4.06 1.65 11.29
CA THR A 90 4.71 2.38 10.20
C THR A 90 5.72 1.49 9.45
N PRO A 91 5.96 1.71 8.14
CA PRO A 91 6.99 0.97 7.40
C PRO A 91 8.37 1.06 8.06
N LYS A 92 8.76 2.27 8.51
CA LYS A 92 10.06 2.50 9.16
C LYS A 92 10.22 1.73 10.48
N GLY A 93 9.15 1.58 11.25
CA GLY A 93 9.19 0.82 12.50
C GLY A 93 9.42 -0.68 12.32
N LEU A 94 9.15 -1.22 11.13
CA LEU A 94 9.36 -2.64 10.79
C LEU A 94 10.77 -2.93 10.29
N GLU A 95 11.51 -1.91 9.82
CA GLU A 95 12.77 -2.07 9.09
C GLU A 95 13.82 -2.87 9.86
N VAL A 96 14.01 -2.58 11.15
CA VAL A 96 15.02 -3.28 11.98
C VAL A 96 14.68 -4.76 12.11
N MET A 97 13.41 -5.07 12.41
CA MET A 97 12.93 -6.44 12.54
C MET A 97 13.15 -7.23 11.24
N ILE A 98 12.78 -6.64 10.11
CA ILE A 98 12.87 -7.30 8.80
C ILE A 98 14.32 -7.41 8.32
N THR A 99 15.16 -6.43 8.63
CA THR A 99 16.59 -6.53 8.32
C THR A 99 17.24 -7.66 9.12
N SER A 100 16.94 -7.77 10.41
CA SER A 100 17.41 -8.89 11.23
C SER A 100 16.85 -10.24 10.74
N ALA A 101 15.56 -10.31 10.39
CA ALA A 101 14.94 -11.53 9.89
C ALA A 101 15.56 -12.00 8.57
N ARG A 102 15.74 -11.08 7.60
CA ARG A 102 16.37 -11.39 6.30
C ARG A 102 17.83 -11.85 6.43
N ALA A 103 18.51 -11.41 7.48
CA ALA A 103 19.90 -11.81 7.75
C ALA A 103 20.01 -13.17 8.46
N SER A 104 18.90 -13.72 8.95
CA SER A 104 18.87 -15.03 9.63
C SER A 104 18.91 -16.19 8.63
N ASP A 105 19.68 -17.23 8.96
CA ASP A 105 19.81 -18.45 8.13
C ASP A 105 18.46 -19.15 7.87
N GLY A 106 17.47 -18.98 8.75
CA GLY A 106 16.14 -19.59 8.62
C GLY A 106 15.17 -18.87 7.69
N TRP A 107 15.49 -17.68 7.18
CA TRP A 107 14.55 -16.81 6.45
C TRP A 107 13.97 -17.47 5.21
N GLU A 108 14.84 -17.92 4.32
CA GLU A 108 14.44 -18.53 3.04
C GLU A 108 13.61 -19.81 3.26
N GLY A 109 13.99 -20.63 4.24
CA GLY A 109 13.26 -21.84 4.59
C GLY A 109 11.85 -21.55 5.14
N LEU A 110 11.72 -20.50 5.95
CA LEU A 110 10.43 -20.07 6.49
C LEU A 110 9.50 -19.56 5.38
N LEU A 111 10.01 -18.70 4.48
CA LEU A 111 9.21 -18.20 3.36
C LEU A 111 8.79 -19.33 2.41
N ALA A 112 9.69 -20.25 2.08
CA ALA A 112 9.37 -21.38 1.22
C ALA A 112 8.22 -22.25 1.79
N GLU A 113 8.22 -22.49 3.11
CA GLU A 113 7.12 -23.21 3.76
C GLU A 113 5.83 -22.39 3.75
N LEU A 114 5.88 -21.07 4.02
CA LEU A 114 4.71 -20.21 3.92
C LEU A 114 4.06 -20.28 2.52
N HIS A 115 4.85 -20.18 1.45
CA HIS A 115 4.33 -20.29 0.08
C HIS A 115 3.78 -21.70 -0.21
N THR A 116 4.37 -22.74 0.38
CA THR A 116 3.82 -24.10 0.30
C THR A 116 2.44 -24.18 0.97
N VAL A 117 2.27 -23.56 2.15
CA VAL A 117 0.97 -23.48 2.83
C VAL A 117 -0.04 -22.68 2.01
N ALA A 118 0.35 -21.52 1.47
CA ALA A 118 -0.51 -20.70 0.62
C ALA A 118 -0.99 -21.47 -0.62
N THR A 119 -0.08 -22.20 -1.28
CA THR A 119 -0.40 -23.01 -2.46
C THR A 119 -1.42 -24.11 -2.14
N ARG A 120 -1.32 -24.74 -0.96
CA ARG A 120 -2.28 -25.80 -0.54
C ARG A 120 -3.72 -25.31 -0.45
N VAL A 121 -3.92 -24.02 -0.12
CA VAL A 121 -5.24 -23.39 -0.04
C VAL A 121 -5.59 -22.57 -1.30
N ASN A 122 -4.83 -22.75 -2.39
CA ASN A 122 -4.97 -22.00 -3.65
C ASN A 122 -4.87 -20.47 -3.48
N SER A 123 -4.04 -20.01 -2.53
CA SER A 123 -3.72 -18.59 -2.36
C SER A 123 -2.39 -18.26 -3.02
N ASP A 124 -2.37 -17.17 -3.79
CA ASP A 124 -1.17 -16.59 -4.37
C ASP A 124 -0.80 -15.30 -3.62
N LEU A 125 0.08 -15.43 -2.63
CA LEU A 125 0.55 -14.31 -1.83
C LEU A 125 1.42 -13.34 -2.64
N ASP A 126 2.15 -13.84 -3.64
CA ASP A 126 3.01 -13.03 -4.47
C ASP A 126 2.19 -12.15 -5.40
N GLU A 127 1.12 -12.68 -5.98
CA GLU A 127 0.23 -11.91 -6.85
C GLU A 127 -0.60 -10.86 -6.08
N ILE A 128 -1.03 -11.20 -4.86
CA ILE A 128 -1.67 -10.21 -3.97
C ILE A 128 -0.70 -9.05 -3.71
N TRP A 129 0.56 -9.35 -3.37
CA TRP A 129 1.55 -8.33 -3.11
C TRP A 129 1.94 -7.55 -4.38
N SER A 130 2.16 -8.23 -5.51
CA SER A 130 2.55 -7.62 -6.78
C SER A 130 1.54 -6.56 -7.22
N THR A 131 0.25 -6.84 -7.03
CA THR A 131 -0.86 -5.92 -7.34
C THR A 131 -0.81 -4.66 -6.47
N LEU A 132 -0.61 -4.83 -5.15
CA LEU A 132 -0.50 -3.69 -4.21
C LEU A 132 0.75 -2.84 -4.47
N GLU A 133 1.89 -3.49 -4.70
CA GLU A 133 3.16 -2.82 -5.00
C GLU A 133 3.05 -2.01 -6.30
N LYS A 134 2.51 -2.62 -7.37
CA LYS A 134 2.30 -1.94 -8.64
C LYS A 134 1.38 -0.73 -8.49
N GLY A 135 0.23 -0.91 -7.82
CA GLY A 135 -0.72 0.17 -7.58
C GLY A 135 -0.10 1.34 -6.81
N ARG A 136 0.66 1.04 -5.76
CA ARG A 136 1.33 2.07 -4.96
C ARG A 136 2.42 2.81 -5.74
N LEU A 137 3.26 2.10 -6.48
CA LEU A 137 4.35 2.71 -7.25
C LEU A 137 3.82 3.57 -8.41
N GLU A 138 2.76 3.13 -9.10
CA GLU A 138 2.07 3.93 -10.12
C GLU A 138 1.52 5.22 -9.51
N TRP A 139 0.86 5.13 -8.36
CA TRP A 139 0.31 6.30 -7.67
C TRP A 139 1.37 7.29 -7.19
N LEU A 140 2.45 6.79 -6.59
CA LEU A 140 3.58 7.62 -6.16
C LEU A 140 4.24 8.34 -7.36
N ALA A 141 4.39 7.65 -8.48
CA ALA A 141 4.91 8.27 -9.70
C ALA A 141 3.99 9.40 -10.19
N ALA A 142 2.67 9.20 -10.19
CA ALA A 142 1.71 10.22 -10.58
C ALA A 142 1.74 11.45 -9.68
N ILE A 143 1.73 11.26 -8.35
CA ILE A 143 1.84 12.37 -7.39
C ILE A 143 3.14 13.15 -7.60
N ASN A 144 4.27 12.46 -7.73
CA ASN A 144 5.56 13.11 -7.91
C ASN A 144 5.62 13.94 -9.20
N SER A 145 5.07 13.41 -10.30
CA SER A 145 4.99 14.14 -11.58
C SER A 145 4.06 15.35 -11.51
N ALA A 146 2.94 15.24 -10.80
CA ALA A 146 1.95 16.32 -10.65
C ALA A 146 2.28 17.31 -9.51
N HIS A 147 3.32 17.05 -8.71
CA HIS A 147 3.67 17.89 -7.57
C HIS A 147 3.95 19.35 -7.95
N PRO A 148 4.70 19.67 -9.03
CA PRO A 148 4.96 21.07 -9.40
C PRO A 148 3.68 21.85 -9.71
N ILE A 149 2.74 21.25 -10.44
CA ILE A 149 1.48 21.92 -10.78
C ILE A 149 0.59 22.08 -9.54
N LYS A 150 0.58 21.08 -8.64
CA LYS A 150 -0.15 21.16 -7.37
C LYS A 150 0.32 22.33 -6.51
N VAL A 151 1.64 22.51 -6.36
CA VAL A 151 2.22 23.63 -5.62
C VAL A 151 1.79 24.96 -6.23
N LEU A 152 1.92 25.11 -7.54
CA LEU A 152 1.51 26.34 -8.24
C LEU A 152 0.02 26.67 -8.02
N LEU A 153 -0.85 25.66 -8.11
CA LEU A 153 -2.29 25.83 -7.92
C LEU A 153 -2.64 26.20 -6.46
N LYS A 154 -2.05 25.50 -5.48
CA LYS A 154 -2.25 25.80 -4.05
C LYS A 154 -1.76 27.22 -3.71
N ASP A 155 -0.59 27.60 -4.20
CA ASP A 155 -0.04 28.94 -3.97
C ASP A 155 -0.93 30.02 -4.58
N ALA A 156 -1.49 29.80 -5.78
CA ALA A 156 -2.44 30.72 -6.38
C ALA A 156 -3.73 30.87 -5.53
N LEU A 157 -4.30 29.75 -5.07
CA LEU A 157 -5.51 29.75 -4.23
C LEU A 157 -5.32 30.37 -2.85
N ILE A 158 -4.13 30.25 -2.26
CA ILE A 158 -3.82 30.85 -0.95
C ILE A 158 -3.68 32.37 -1.07
N ASN A 159 -3.14 32.85 -2.19
CA ASN A 159 -2.89 34.27 -2.42
C ASN A 159 -4.09 35.02 -3.02
N ASP A 160 -5.18 34.32 -3.36
CA ASP A 160 -6.40 34.93 -3.87
C ASP A 160 -7.39 35.26 -2.73
N GLU A 161 -7.51 36.54 -2.40
CA GLU A 161 -8.45 37.05 -1.39
C GLU A 161 -9.92 36.91 -1.82
N GLN A 162 -10.20 36.75 -3.13
CA GLN A 162 -11.54 36.61 -3.69
C GLN A 162 -11.89 35.18 -4.08
N ARG A 163 -11.06 34.20 -3.68
CA ARG A 163 -11.24 32.79 -4.03
C ARG A 163 -12.66 32.30 -3.75
N THR A 164 -13.15 31.47 -4.65
CA THR A 164 -14.45 30.83 -4.57
C THR A 164 -14.31 29.30 -4.57
N GLU A 165 -15.38 28.59 -4.20
CA GLU A 165 -15.44 27.13 -4.33
C GLU A 165 -15.23 26.66 -5.78
N LYS A 166 -15.57 27.50 -6.77
CA LYS A 166 -15.32 27.21 -8.18
C LYS A 166 -13.82 27.19 -8.48
N ASP A 167 -13.05 28.13 -7.94
CA ASP A 167 -11.60 28.19 -8.17
C ASP A 167 -10.90 26.96 -7.58
N GLU A 168 -11.36 26.48 -6.42
CA GLU A 168 -10.87 25.22 -5.84
C GLU A 168 -11.21 24.01 -6.72
N MET A 169 -12.41 23.97 -7.30
CA MET A 169 -12.82 22.91 -8.21
C MET A 169 -11.96 22.92 -9.48
N ASP A 170 -11.78 24.08 -10.11
CA ASP A 170 -10.99 24.25 -11.32
C ASP A 170 -9.52 23.82 -11.08
N ALA A 171 -8.94 24.23 -9.96
CA ALA A 171 -7.60 23.80 -9.54
C ALA A 171 -7.51 22.27 -9.37
N LYS A 172 -8.50 21.65 -8.71
CA LYS A 172 -8.55 20.19 -8.57
C LYS A 172 -8.70 19.49 -9.92
N MET A 173 -9.50 20.03 -10.84
CA MET A 173 -9.61 19.47 -12.20
C MET A 173 -8.26 19.49 -12.93
N ILE A 174 -7.52 20.60 -12.87
CA ILE A 174 -6.18 20.70 -13.48
C ILE A 174 -5.22 19.70 -12.83
N TYR A 175 -5.28 19.55 -11.51
CA TYR A 175 -4.47 18.57 -10.79
C TYR A 175 -4.80 17.12 -11.18
N ILE A 176 -6.08 16.75 -11.27
CA ILE A 176 -6.53 15.42 -11.70
C ILE A 176 -6.05 15.16 -13.13
N TYR A 177 -6.18 16.13 -14.05
CA TYR A 177 -5.62 16.00 -15.39
C TYR A 177 -4.11 15.75 -15.34
N ALA A 178 -3.35 16.49 -14.55
CA ALA A 178 -1.90 16.30 -14.44
C ALA A 178 -1.51 14.94 -13.85
N LEU A 179 -2.26 14.42 -12.86
CA LEU A 179 -2.09 13.06 -12.34
C LEU A 179 -2.28 12.02 -13.45
N SER A 180 -3.32 12.19 -14.26
CA SER A 180 -3.67 11.25 -15.34
C SER A 180 -2.55 11.08 -16.37
N LEU A 181 -1.72 12.11 -16.59
CA LEU A 181 -0.62 12.07 -17.56
C LEU A 181 0.46 11.03 -17.22
N SER A 182 0.56 10.64 -15.95
CA SER A 182 1.54 9.66 -15.47
C SER A 182 0.94 8.28 -15.19
N ILE A 183 -0.36 8.10 -15.44
CA ILE A 183 -1.05 6.82 -15.24
C ILE A 183 -1.23 6.17 -16.63
N PRO A 184 -0.52 5.08 -16.95
CA PRO A 184 -0.54 4.51 -18.31
C PRO A 184 -1.93 4.13 -18.81
N ALA A 185 -2.78 3.61 -17.92
CA ALA A 185 -4.14 3.21 -18.27
C ALA A 185 -5.05 4.39 -18.70
N LEU A 186 -4.66 5.64 -18.40
CA LEU A 186 -5.46 6.83 -18.68
C LEU A 186 -5.01 7.59 -19.92
N GLU A 187 -4.00 7.13 -20.65
CA GLU A 187 -3.42 7.88 -21.78
C GLU A 187 -4.48 8.30 -22.82
N GLU A 188 -5.34 7.38 -23.25
CA GLU A 188 -6.40 7.67 -24.23
C GLU A 188 -7.42 8.68 -23.69
N VAL A 189 -7.79 8.52 -22.42
CA VAL A 189 -8.75 9.37 -21.72
C VAL A 189 -8.20 10.78 -21.53
N SER A 190 -6.94 10.91 -21.10
CA SER A 190 -6.24 12.21 -21.00
C SER A 190 -6.15 12.90 -22.36
N ASN A 191 -5.89 12.17 -23.43
CA ASN A 191 -5.84 12.73 -24.79
C ASN A 191 -7.22 13.21 -25.25
N THR A 192 -8.28 12.46 -24.93
CA THR A 192 -9.67 12.85 -25.23
C THR A 192 -10.04 14.15 -24.51
N TRP A 193 -9.71 14.26 -23.22
CA TRP A 193 -9.93 15.50 -22.46
C TRP A 193 -9.15 16.68 -23.05
N ARG A 194 -7.85 16.49 -23.33
CA ARG A 194 -6.99 17.50 -23.96
C ARG A 194 -7.60 18.06 -25.24
N GLU A 195 -8.16 17.20 -26.09
CA GLU A 195 -8.79 17.60 -27.34
C GLU A 195 -10.11 18.34 -27.11
N SER A 196 -10.94 17.88 -26.17
CA SER A 196 -12.20 18.54 -25.79
C SER A 196 -11.98 19.97 -25.27
N VAL A 197 -10.90 20.20 -24.52
CA VAL A 197 -10.53 21.53 -24.00
C VAL A 197 -9.57 22.30 -24.91
N LYS A 198 -9.27 21.78 -26.10
CA LYS A 198 -8.39 22.41 -27.11
C LYS A 198 -7.01 22.79 -26.58
N MET A 199 -6.48 22.00 -25.66
CA MET A 199 -5.16 22.23 -25.07
C MET A 199 -4.06 21.93 -26.09
N LYS A 200 -3.17 22.91 -26.32
CA LYS A 200 -2.07 22.76 -27.28
C LYS A 200 -0.90 21.96 -26.71
N ASP A 201 -0.50 22.29 -25.49
CA ASP A 201 0.58 21.61 -24.78
C ASP A 201 0.02 20.66 -23.72
N ARG A 202 0.11 19.35 -24.00
CA ARG A 202 -0.36 18.27 -23.11
C ARG A 202 0.27 18.37 -21.72
N MET A 203 1.53 18.80 -21.62
CA MET A 203 2.30 18.81 -20.38
C MET A 203 2.17 20.11 -19.60
N ASN A 204 1.52 21.13 -20.18
CA ASN A 204 1.36 22.44 -19.57
C ASN A 204 -0.10 22.92 -19.65
N PRO A 205 -1.00 22.35 -18.82
CA PRO A 205 -2.44 22.63 -18.88
C PRO A 205 -2.81 24.09 -18.60
N LEU A 206 -1.90 24.90 -18.03
CA LEU A 206 -2.14 26.31 -17.73
C LEU A 206 -1.82 27.25 -18.90
N ALA A 207 -1.03 26.84 -19.89
CA ALA A 207 -0.52 27.74 -20.93
C ALA A 207 -1.63 28.37 -21.82
N ASP A 208 -2.67 27.60 -22.10
CA ASP A 208 -3.84 28.01 -22.90
C ASP A 208 -5.15 27.70 -22.13
N TYR A 209 -5.13 27.83 -20.79
CA TYR A 209 -6.29 27.52 -19.97
C TYR A 209 -7.48 28.44 -20.31
N ASP A 210 -8.62 27.83 -20.57
CA ASP A 210 -9.90 28.50 -20.83
C ASP A 210 -10.95 27.92 -19.87
N VAL A 211 -11.37 28.74 -18.91
CA VAL A 211 -12.33 28.37 -17.86
C VAL A 211 -13.66 27.90 -18.43
N ASP A 212 -14.06 28.37 -19.61
CA ASP A 212 -15.33 27.96 -20.23
C ASP A 212 -15.23 26.58 -20.88
N LEU A 213 -14.02 26.10 -21.16
CA LEU A 213 -13.78 24.77 -21.72
C LEU A 213 -13.59 23.70 -20.63
N TRP A 214 -13.10 24.08 -19.46
CA TRP A 214 -12.86 23.17 -18.34
C TRP A 214 -14.11 23.02 -17.46
N ASP A 215 -15.06 22.21 -17.93
CA ASP A 215 -16.33 21.95 -17.24
C ASP A 215 -16.44 20.47 -16.83
N CYS A 216 -16.55 20.19 -15.53
CA CYS A 216 -16.67 18.84 -14.99
C CYS A 216 -17.95 18.10 -15.40
N ARG A 217 -18.93 18.80 -16.00
CA ARG A 217 -20.18 18.21 -16.49
C ARG A 217 -20.06 17.65 -17.90
N LYS A 218 -18.93 17.88 -18.58
CA LYS A 218 -18.64 17.29 -19.89
C LYS A 218 -18.51 15.77 -19.76
N GLU A 219 -19.05 15.03 -20.72
CA GLU A 219 -19.00 13.56 -20.71
C GLU A 219 -17.55 13.04 -20.79
N GLU A 220 -16.66 13.78 -21.43
CA GLU A 220 -15.24 13.44 -21.54
C GLU A 220 -14.47 13.59 -20.21
N TRP A 221 -15.02 14.32 -19.24
CA TRP A 221 -14.39 14.50 -17.92
C TRP A 221 -14.53 13.25 -17.05
N ALA A 222 -15.71 12.64 -17.04
CA ALA A 222 -16.05 11.59 -16.08
C ALA A 222 -15.09 10.37 -16.11
N PRO A 223 -14.68 9.84 -17.28
CA PRO A 223 -13.71 8.74 -17.33
C PRO A 223 -12.35 9.13 -16.76
N LEU A 224 -11.95 10.41 -16.88
CA LEU A 224 -10.68 10.90 -16.39
C LEU A 224 -10.69 10.99 -14.87
N ASP A 225 -11.73 11.59 -14.29
CA ASP A 225 -11.93 11.69 -12.85
C ASP A 225 -11.99 10.31 -12.18
N LEU A 226 -12.87 9.43 -12.69
CA LEU A 226 -13.01 8.06 -12.19
C LEU A 226 -11.71 7.27 -12.30
N GLY A 227 -11.01 7.38 -13.44
CA GLY A 227 -9.76 6.66 -13.65
C GLY A 227 -8.65 7.08 -12.68
N VAL A 228 -8.57 8.36 -12.32
CA VAL A 228 -7.61 8.83 -11.31
C VAL A 228 -8.03 8.42 -9.91
N GLN A 229 -9.34 8.44 -9.59
CA GLN A 229 -9.84 7.91 -8.31
C GLN A 229 -9.51 6.42 -8.14
N GLU A 230 -9.72 5.61 -9.16
CA GLU A 230 -9.35 4.19 -9.17
C GLU A 230 -7.84 4.00 -8.98
N ALA A 231 -7.01 4.84 -9.60
CA ALA A 231 -5.56 4.78 -9.41
C ALA A 231 -5.16 5.15 -7.97
N ALA A 232 -5.82 6.15 -7.37
CA ALA A 232 -5.60 6.52 -5.97
C ALA A 232 -5.99 5.37 -5.03
N ASP A 233 -7.13 4.72 -5.27
CA ASP A 233 -7.60 3.57 -4.49
C ASP A 233 -6.63 2.38 -4.59
N ARG A 234 -6.16 2.06 -5.80
CA ARG A 234 -5.10 1.05 -6.01
C ARG A 234 -3.80 1.42 -5.28
N GLY A 235 -3.52 2.71 -5.17
CA GLY A 235 -2.38 3.25 -4.41
C GLY A 235 -2.59 3.33 -2.90
N GLY A 236 -3.75 2.89 -2.38
CA GLY A 236 -4.11 2.97 -0.97
C GLY A 236 -4.30 4.41 -0.47
N SER A 237 -4.85 5.29 -1.31
CA SER A 237 -4.98 6.72 -1.04
C SER A 237 -6.32 7.23 -1.58
N THR A 238 -6.59 8.53 -1.42
CA THR A 238 -7.71 9.21 -2.07
C THR A 238 -7.21 10.46 -2.78
N LEU A 239 -8.00 10.96 -3.74
CA LEU A 239 -7.71 12.25 -4.38
C LEU A 239 -7.60 13.39 -3.36
N ASN A 240 -8.46 13.38 -2.34
CA ASN A 240 -8.44 14.39 -1.29
C ASN A 240 -7.17 14.30 -0.44
N ASP A 241 -6.76 13.09 -0.02
CA ASP A 241 -5.52 12.93 0.74
C ASP A 241 -4.31 13.42 -0.08
N ALA A 242 -4.28 13.07 -1.36
CA ALA A 242 -3.20 13.48 -2.25
C ALA A 242 -3.25 14.98 -2.58
N TRP A 243 -4.42 15.62 -2.60
CA TRP A 243 -4.53 17.06 -2.72
C TRP A 243 -4.11 17.76 -1.43
N GLU A 244 -4.52 17.30 -0.25
CA GLU A 244 -4.26 17.96 1.03
C GLU A 244 -2.80 17.83 1.52
N ALA A 245 -2.12 16.72 1.18
CA ALA A 245 -0.70 16.50 1.51
C ALA A 245 0.23 17.65 1.08
#